data_AF-A0ABD7TSJ1-F1
#
_entry.id   AF-A0ABD7TSJ1-F1
#
_cell.length_a   1.000
_cell.length_b   1.000
_cell.length_c   1.000
_cell.angle_alpha   90.00
_cell.angle_beta   90.00
_cell.angle_gamma   90.00
#
_symmetry.space_group_name_H-M   'P 1'
#
loop_
_entity.id
_entity.type
_entity.pdbx_description
1 polymer ?
#
loop_
_entity_poly.entity_id
_entity_poly.type
_entity_poly.pdbx_seq_one_letter_code
_entity_poly.pdbx_strand_id
1 'polypeptide(L)'
;MFEKVTIDELRKPAGQALNLFALFMILFTSITLFNGLDYENIPLYLKISTLIQLIIIIISILQWILFVKINPTSSKLKKKRYAKFLSIINVLSCMNAILAFNNLFYYMGIQHNVDLYEYWLYNTVTMIMSFLLLSIGALMMLNEGKIIARFANGKTRSIIGLVTVLLSKFIYITKFIEYLSIPNIADSKFLVSGSILIIIPLHFVTFMFIKRYVDYKIVEKIMIVE
;
A
#
# COMPACT_ATOMS: atom_id res chain seq x y z
N MET A 1 -29.78 -2.08 -13.05
CA MET A 1 -28.77 -2.73 -13.90
C MET A 1 -27.51 -2.88 -13.06
N PHE A 2 -27.36 -3.99 -12.33
CA PHE A 2 -26.14 -4.24 -11.55
C PHE A 2 -25.03 -4.59 -12.54
N GLU A 3 -24.05 -3.70 -12.69
CA GLU A 3 -22.82 -3.99 -13.41
C GLU A 3 -22.22 -5.27 -12.80
N LYS A 4 -21.87 -6.26 -13.64
CA LYS A 4 -21.29 -7.54 -13.18
C LYS A 4 -19.92 -7.26 -12.56
N VAL A 5 -19.87 -6.91 -11.28
CA VAL A 5 -18.63 -6.81 -10.50
C VAL A 5 -18.03 -8.22 -10.40
N THR A 6 -17.09 -8.50 -11.30
CA THR A 6 -16.40 -9.79 -11.40
C THR A 6 -15.07 -9.72 -10.67
N ILE A 7 -14.47 -10.89 -10.38
CA ILE A 7 -13.10 -10.97 -9.84
C ILE A 7 -12.11 -10.16 -10.71
N ASP A 8 -12.38 -10.01 -12.00
CA ASP A 8 -11.53 -9.28 -12.92
C ASP A 8 -11.46 -7.76 -12.61
N GLU A 9 -12.45 -7.20 -11.91
CA GLU A 9 -12.35 -5.80 -11.44
C GLU A 9 -11.31 -5.59 -10.33
N LEU A 10 -11.06 -6.64 -9.53
CA LEU A 10 -9.98 -6.65 -8.53
C LEU A 10 -8.60 -6.83 -9.18
N ARG A 11 -8.55 -7.28 -10.44
CA ARG A 11 -7.34 -7.47 -11.24
C ARG A 11 -6.97 -6.26 -12.11
N LYS A 12 -7.78 -5.19 -12.10
CA LYS A 12 -7.51 -3.98 -12.89
C LYS A 12 -6.06 -3.52 -12.70
N PRO A 13 -5.40 -3.00 -13.76
CA PRO A 13 -3.94 -2.83 -13.86
C PRO A 13 -3.33 -1.81 -12.88
N ALA A 14 -4.11 -1.27 -11.95
CA ALA A 14 -3.68 -0.22 -11.03
C ALA A 14 -2.60 -0.72 -10.07
N GLY A 15 -2.74 -1.92 -9.49
CA GLY A 15 -1.70 -2.48 -8.59
C GLY A 15 -0.37 -2.72 -9.32
N GLN A 16 -0.45 -3.14 -10.58
CA GLN A 16 0.69 -3.40 -11.45
C GLN A 16 1.37 -2.09 -11.86
N ALA A 17 0.60 -1.08 -12.25
CA ALA A 17 1.13 0.26 -12.55
C ALA A 17 1.89 0.84 -11.34
N LEU A 18 1.35 0.65 -10.12
CA LEU A 18 2.04 1.07 -8.89
C LEU A 18 3.33 0.31 -8.63
N ASN A 19 3.40 -0.99 -8.96
CA ASN A 19 4.63 -1.76 -8.80
C ASN A 19 5.65 -1.54 -9.91
N LEU A 20 5.22 -1.18 -11.13
CA LEU A 20 6.12 -0.69 -12.17
C LEU A 20 6.71 0.66 -11.75
N PHE A 21 5.90 1.55 -11.17
CA PHE A 21 6.39 2.78 -10.55
C PHE A 21 7.38 2.49 -9.41
N ALA A 22 7.05 1.57 -8.50
CA ALA A 22 7.97 1.20 -7.41
C ALA A 22 9.29 0.62 -7.95
N LEU A 23 9.23 -0.25 -8.96
CA LEU A 23 10.41 -0.80 -9.63
C LEU A 23 11.24 0.32 -10.27
N PHE A 24 10.61 1.26 -10.96
CA PHE A 24 11.28 2.43 -11.51
C PHE A 24 11.99 3.24 -10.41
N MET A 25 11.36 3.46 -9.26
CA MET A 25 12.00 4.18 -8.15
C MET A 25 13.18 3.40 -7.54
N ILE A 26 13.11 2.07 -7.45
CA ILE A 26 14.25 1.24 -7.02
C ILE A 26 15.40 1.28 -8.04
N LEU A 27 15.09 1.29 -9.34
CA LEU A 27 16.12 1.49 -10.36
C LEU A 27 16.72 2.90 -10.26
N PHE A 28 15.90 3.89 -9.94
CA PHE A 28 16.33 5.27 -9.75
C PHE A 28 17.22 5.43 -8.49
N THR A 29 16.98 4.69 -7.40
CA THR A 29 17.93 4.68 -6.26
C THR A 29 19.31 4.17 -6.67
N SER A 30 19.40 3.30 -7.68
CA SER A 30 20.68 2.75 -8.14
C SER A 30 21.59 3.81 -8.77
N ILE A 31 21.07 4.99 -9.12
CA ILE A 31 21.88 6.14 -9.57
C ILE A 31 22.88 6.56 -8.49
N THR A 32 22.56 6.42 -7.20
CA THR A 32 23.50 6.75 -6.11
C THR A 32 24.74 5.86 -6.16
N LEU A 33 24.59 4.60 -6.62
CA LEU A 33 25.72 3.67 -6.79
C LEU A 33 26.69 4.14 -7.88
N PHE A 34 26.16 4.70 -8.97
CA PHE A 34 26.98 5.27 -10.04
C PHE A 34 27.64 6.60 -9.65
N ASN A 35 27.13 7.25 -8.59
CA ASN A 35 27.59 8.55 -8.10
C ASN A 35 28.39 8.45 -6.78
N GLY A 36 29.10 7.34 -6.57
CA GLY A 36 30.09 7.18 -5.50
C GLY A 36 29.61 6.50 -4.22
N LEU A 37 28.38 5.94 -4.20
CA LEU A 37 27.95 5.07 -3.10
C LEU A 37 28.37 3.63 -3.37
N ASP A 38 29.33 3.10 -2.61
CA ASP A 38 29.66 1.67 -2.69
C ASP A 38 28.56 0.79 -2.11
N TYR A 39 28.30 -0.35 -2.74
CA TYR A 39 27.26 -1.28 -2.30
C TYR A 39 27.50 -1.84 -0.88
N GLU A 40 28.77 -1.98 -0.49
CA GLU A 40 29.16 -2.42 0.84
C GLU A 40 28.70 -1.45 1.94
N ASN A 41 28.74 -0.15 1.64
CA ASN A 41 28.37 0.93 2.55
C ASN A 41 26.85 1.09 2.71
N ILE A 42 26.03 0.45 1.86
CA ILE A 42 24.58 0.47 2.03
C ILE A 42 24.18 -0.29 3.30
N PRO A 43 23.47 0.36 4.25
CA PRO A 43 22.99 -0.29 5.46
C PRO A 43 22.08 -1.50 5.20
N LEU A 44 22.12 -2.46 6.12
CA LEU A 44 21.34 -3.70 6.02
C LEU A 44 19.83 -3.45 5.93
N TYR A 45 19.30 -2.44 6.62
CA TYR A 45 17.87 -2.14 6.61
C TYR A 45 17.37 -1.71 5.22
N LEU A 46 18.17 -0.96 4.45
CA LEU A 46 17.85 -0.58 3.07
C LEU A 46 17.93 -1.80 2.15
N LYS A 47 18.94 -2.66 2.30
CA LYS A 47 19.06 -3.92 1.55
C LYS A 47 17.84 -4.82 1.76
N ILE A 48 17.46 -5.06 3.01
CA ILE A 48 16.29 -5.88 3.38
C ILE A 48 14.99 -5.23 2.87
N SER A 49 14.84 -3.92 3.04
CA SER A 49 13.67 -3.17 2.54
C SER A 49 13.51 -3.35 1.04
N THR A 50 14.57 -3.10 0.26
CA THR A 50 14.57 -3.25 -1.19
C THR A 50 14.25 -4.70 -1.61
N LEU A 51 14.78 -5.71 -0.90
CA LEU A 51 14.44 -7.12 -1.17
C LEU A 51 12.94 -7.40 -0.96
N ILE A 52 12.34 -6.91 0.13
CA ILE A 52 10.91 -7.05 0.40
C ILE A 52 10.09 -6.37 -0.70
N GLN A 53 10.50 -5.17 -1.14
CA GLN A 53 9.81 -4.43 -2.21
C GLN A 53 9.83 -5.22 -3.53
N LEU A 54 10.96 -5.82 -3.88
CA LEU A 54 11.08 -6.67 -5.08
C LEU A 54 10.17 -7.90 -4.99
N ILE A 55 10.05 -8.54 -3.83
CA ILE A 55 9.12 -9.66 -3.63
C ILE A 55 7.66 -9.21 -3.86
N ILE A 56 7.26 -8.05 -3.33
CA ILE A 56 5.90 -7.49 -3.56
C ILE A 56 5.66 -7.22 -5.05
N ILE A 57 6.64 -6.63 -5.74
CA ILE A 57 6.58 -6.35 -7.18
C ILE A 57 6.37 -7.65 -7.97
N ILE A 58 7.17 -8.69 -7.70
CA ILE A 58 7.07 -9.99 -8.36
C ILE A 58 5.68 -10.59 -8.11
N ILE A 59 5.22 -10.64 -6.86
CA ILE A 59 3.90 -11.20 -6.53
C ILE A 59 2.78 -10.44 -7.24
N SER A 60 2.85 -9.11 -7.33
CA SER A 60 1.83 -8.31 -8.00
C SER A 60 1.84 -8.45 -9.52
N ILE A 61 3.02 -8.47 -10.16
CA ILE A 61 3.14 -8.74 -11.60
C ILE A 61 2.61 -10.15 -11.90
N LEU A 62 2.91 -11.12 -11.04
CA LEU A 62 2.38 -12.47 -11.14
C LEU A 62 0.84 -12.53 -11.07
N GLN A 63 0.15 -11.56 -10.46
CA GLN A 63 -1.32 -11.50 -10.51
C GLN A 63 -1.86 -11.26 -11.92
N TRP A 64 -1.06 -10.63 -12.78
CA TRP A 64 -1.37 -10.36 -14.18
C TRP A 64 -0.98 -11.53 -15.08
N ILE A 65 0.20 -12.13 -14.83
CA ILE A 65 0.77 -13.21 -15.67
C ILE A 65 0.20 -14.60 -15.32
N LEU A 66 -0.16 -14.87 -14.06
CA LEU A 66 -0.68 -16.19 -13.66
C LEU A 66 -2.18 -16.36 -13.95
N PHE A 67 -2.47 -17.01 -15.07
CA PHE A 67 -2.96 -18.42 -15.16
C PHE A 67 -4.09 -18.94 -14.25
N VAL A 68 -4.66 -18.15 -13.34
CA VAL A 68 -5.83 -18.57 -12.57
C VAL A 68 -7.05 -17.92 -13.21
N LYS A 69 -7.47 -18.37 -14.40
CA LYS A 69 -8.88 -18.26 -14.73
C LYS A 69 -9.59 -19.03 -13.63
N ILE A 70 -10.18 -18.31 -12.67
CA ILE A 70 -10.97 -18.98 -11.65
C ILE A 70 -12.11 -19.62 -12.41
N ASN A 71 -12.03 -20.94 -12.55
CA ASN A 71 -13.03 -21.72 -13.25
C ASN A 71 -14.39 -21.34 -12.63
N PRO A 72 -15.43 -21.05 -13.42
CA PRO A 72 -16.74 -20.67 -12.89
C PRO A 72 -17.27 -21.70 -11.87
N THR A 73 -16.85 -22.96 -12.00
CA THR A 73 -17.14 -24.12 -11.13
C THR A 73 -16.32 -24.20 -9.84
N SER A 74 -15.34 -23.32 -9.64
CA SER A 74 -14.54 -23.30 -8.41
C SER A 74 -15.37 -23.00 -7.17
N SER A 75 -15.02 -23.63 -6.04
CA SER A 75 -15.77 -23.47 -4.80
C SER A 75 -15.77 -22.03 -4.31
N LYS A 76 -16.90 -21.59 -3.73
CA LYS A 76 -17.10 -20.26 -3.15
C LYS A 76 -15.98 -19.84 -2.20
N LEU A 77 -15.48 -20.79 -1.41
CA LEU A 77 -14.38 -20.55 -0.48
C LEU A 77 -13.08 -20.17 -1.21
N LYS A 78 -12.77 -20.80 -2.35
CA LYS A 78 -11.58 -20.50 -3.15
C LYS A 78 -11.68 -19.10 -3.77
N LYS A 79 -12.83 -18.75 -4.38
CA LYS A 79 -13.12 -17.41 -4.93
C LYS A 79 -12.89 -16.30 -3.91
N LYS A 80 -13.49 -16.45 -2.73
CA LYS A 80 -13.37 -15.47 -1.64
C LYS A 80 -11.94 -15.35 -1.09
N ARG A 81 -11.22 -16.46 -0.93
CA ARG A 81 -9.82 -16.44 -0.48
C ARG A 81 -8.95 -15.71 -1.51
N TYR A 82 -9.17 -15.95 -2.79
CA TYR A 82 -8.44 -15.30 -3.86
C TYR A 82 -8.75 -13.80 -3.96
N ALA A 83 -10.02 -13.40 -3.88
CA ALA A 83 -10.41 -11.98 -3.85
C ALA A 83 -9.77 -11.24 -2.66
N LYS A 84 -9.72 -11.89 -1.48
CA LYS A 84 -9.02 -11.36 -0.31
C LYS A 84 -7.51 -11.21 -0.57
N PHE A 85 -6.87 -12.22 -1.15
CA PHE A 85 -5.45 -12.19 -1.52
C PHE A 85 -5.14 -11.04 -2.49
N LEU A 86 -5.91 -10.90 -3.58
CA LEU A 86 -5.74 -9.82 -4.55
C LEU A 86 -5.83 -8.45 -3.89
N SER A 87 -6.82 -8.26 -3.03
CA SER A 87 -7.04 -7.00 -2.31
C SER A 87 -5.87 -6.65 -1.39
N ILE A 88 -5.34 -7.64 -0.65
CA ILE A 88 -4.19 -7.45 0.22
C ILE A 88 -2.97 -7.00 -0.58
N ILE A 89 -2.65 -7.69 -1.67
CA ILE A 89 -1.49 -7.33 -2.51
C ILE A 89 -1.69 -5.96 -3.15
N ASN A 90 -2.89 -5.59 -3.59
CA ASN A 90 -3.16 -4.26 -4.12
C ASN A 90 -2.90 -3.14 -3.08
N VAL A 91 -3.31 -3.37 -1.82
CA VAL A 91 -2.99 -2.44 -0.72
C VAL A 91 -1.49 -2.39 -0.43
N LEU A 92 -0.82 -3.55 -0.40
CA LEU A 92 0.63 -3.63 -0.24
C LEU A 92 1.37 -2.92 -1.38
N SER A 93 0.83 -2.94 -2.59
CA SER A 93 1.40 -2.25 -3.76
C SER A 93 1.39 -0.73 -3.59
N CYS A 94 0.33 -0.16 -2.99
CA CYS A 94 0.29 1.25 -2.63
C CYS A 94 1.37 1.60 -1.60
N MET A 95 1.53 0.78 -0.55
CA MET A 95 2.57 0.99 0.46
C MET A 95 3.97 0.86 -0.15
N ASN A 96 4.15 -0.11 -1.04
CA ASN A 96 5.40 -0.38 -1.74
C ASN A 96 5.83 0.81 -2.59
N ALA A 97 4.91 1.43 -3.33
CA ALA A 97 5.16 2.63 -4.12
C ALA A 97 5.64 3.82 -3.25
N ILE A 98 5.01 4.02 -2.09
CA ILE A 98 5.43 5.08 -1.14
C ILE A 98 6.82 4.78 -0.57
N LEU A 99 7.07 3.53 -0.18
CA LEU A 99 8.34 3.13 0.42
C LEU A 99 9.48 3.23 -0.58
N ALA A 100 9.28 2.78 -1.82
CA ALA A 100 10.25 2.88 -2.90
C ALA A 100 10.59 4.35 -3.20
N PHE A 101 9.58 5.23 -3.23
CA PHE A 101 9.80 6.66 -3.37
C PHE A 101 10.60 7.24 -2.20
N ASN A 102 10.22 6.94 -0.96
CA ASN A 102 10.92 7.45 0.22
C ASN A 102 12.36 6.93 0.31
N ASN A 103 12.62 5.70 -0.12
CA ASN A 103 13.96 5.12 -0.14
C ASN A 103 14.95 5.93 -0.98
N LEU A 104 14.50 6.66 -2.01
CA LEU A 104 15.37 7.60 -2.74
C LEU A 104 16.12 8.54 -1.81
N PHE A 105 15.38 9.14 -0.87
CA PHE A 105 15.94 10.09 0.06
C PHE A 105 16.94 9.44 1.03
N TYR A 106 16.65 8.23 1.53
CA TYR A 106 17.56 7.56 2.47
C TYR A 106 18.83 7.05 1.78
N TYR A 107 18.74 6.52 0.56
CA TYR A 107 19.92 6.16 -0.24
C TYR A 107 20.81 7.38 -0.51
N MET A 108 20.19 8.53 -0.79
CA MET A 108 20.88 9.80 -0.99
C MET A 108 21.56 10.32 0.28
N GLY A 109 20.91 10.18 1.45
CA GLY A 109 21.54 10.50 2.73
C GLY A 109 22.82 9.69 2.98
N ILE A 110 22.78 8.38 2.71
CA ILE A 110 23.94 7.50 2.85
C ILE A 110 25.05 7.89 1.85
N GLN A 111 24.71 8.24 0.61
CA GLN A 111 25.69 8.76 -0.36
C GLN A 111 26.45 9.99 0.17
N HIS A 112 25.81 10.82 0.99
CA HIS A 112 26.41 11.98 1.65
C HIS A 112 26.93 11.69 3.06
N ASN A 113 27.13 10.42 3.43
CA ASN A 113 27.60 9.98 4.74
C ASN A 113 26.72 10.43 5.93
N VAL A 114 25.41 10.60 5.70
CA VAL A 114 24.43 10.90 6.75
C VAL A 114 23.55 9.68 6.98
N ASP A 115 23.63 9.09 8.18
CA ASP A 115 22.71 8.04 8.57
C ASP A 115 21.37 8.62 9.02
N LEU A 116 20.31 8.11 8.41
CA LEU A 116 18.93 8.54 8.60
C LEU A 116 18.05 7.37 9.07
N TYR A 117 18.65 6.34 9.66
CA TYR A 117 17.97 5.14 10.11
C TYR A 117 16.75 5.43 10.99
N GLU A 118 16.87 6.33 11.97
CA GLU A 118 15.76 6.65 12.88
C GLU A 118 14.56 7.26 12.14
N TYR A 119 14.84 8.16 11.19
CA TYR A 119 13.81 8.75 10.33
C TYR A 119 13.18 7.70 9.42
N TRP A 120 13.99 6.83 8.82
CA TRP A 120 13.52 5.72 8.00
C TRP A 120 12.59 4.78 8.76
N LEU A 121 12.99 4.40 9.98
CA LEU A 121 12.21 3.50 10.84
C LEU A 121 10.89 4.15 11.23
N TYR A 122 10.94 5.40 11.72
CA TYR A 122 9.75 6.15 12.12
C TYR A 122 8.75 6.32 10.97
N ASN A 123 9.24 6.70 9.79
CA ASN A 123 8.44 6.84 8.58
C ASN A 123 7.81 5.49 8.17
N THR A 124 8.59 4.41 8.15
CA THR A 124 8.12 3.08 7.75
C THR A 124 7.04 2.55 8.70
N VAL A 125 7.27 2.63 10.01
CA VAL A 125 6.31 2.19 11.03
C VAL A 125 5.02 3.01 10.96
N THR A 126 5.14 4.33 10.87
CA THR A 126 3.99 5.23 10.75
C THR A 126 3.18 4.92 9.49
N MET A 127 3.83 4.71 8.36
CA MET A 127 3.17 4.35 7.11
C MET A 127 2.41 3.03 7.25
N ILE A 128 3.02 2.00 7.84
CA ILE A 128 2.36 0.72 8.09
C ILE A 128 1.11 0.91 8.95
N MET A 129 1.24 1.62 10.08
CA MET A 129 0.13 1.89 10.99
C MET A 129 -1.00 2.67 10.32
N SER A 130 -0.67 3.68 9.52
CA SER A 130 -1.61 4.47 8.72
C SER A 130 -2.43 3.61 7.77
N PHE A 131 -1.77 2.78 6.97
CA PHE A 131 -2.45 1.93 6.00
C PHE A 131 -3.25 0.81 6.65
N LEU A 132 -2.81 0.30 7.81
CA LEU A 132 -3.59 -0.65 8.61
C LEU A 132 -4.87 -0.01 9.16
N LEU A 133 -4.77 1.19 9.74
CA LEU A 133 -5.94 1.95 10.21
C LEU A 133 -6.90 2.27 9.06
N LEU A 134 -6.39 2.72 7.91
CA LEU A 134 -7.21 2.94 6.73
C LEU A 134 -7.93 1.65 6.31
N SER A 135 -7.21 0.52 6.29
CA SER A 135 -7.75 -0.77 5.84
C SER A 135 -8.85 -1.29 6.76
N ILE A 136 -8.59 -1.29 8.06
CA ILE A 136 -9.54 -1.74 9.08
C ILE A 136 -10.73 -0.77 9.14
N GLY A 137 -10.46 0.53 9.17
CA GLY A 137 -11.47 1.58 9.21
C GLY A 137 -12.42 1.52 8.01
N ALA A 138 -11.89 1.37 6.80
CA ALA A 138 -12.70 1.26 5.59
C ALA A 138 -13.58 0.00 5.60
N LEU A 139 -13.04 -1.15 6.03
CA LEU A 139 -13.83 -2.38 6.18
C LEU A 139 -14.98 -2.20 7.17
N MET A 140 -14.72 -1.57 8.33
CA MET A 140 -15.74 -1.26 9.33
C MET A 140 -16.79 -0.28 8.80
N MET A 141 -16.34 0.79 8.13
CA MET A 141 -17.20 1.83 7.56
C MET A 141 -18.18 1.24 6.55
N LEU A 142 -17.69 0.33 5.70
CA LEU A 142 -18.44 -0.40 4.69
C LEU A 142 -19.16 -1.65 5.25
N ASN A 143 -19.25 -1.76 6.57
CA ASN A 143 -20.00 -2.81 7.26
C ASN A 143 -19.55 -4.25 6.97
N GLU A 144 -18.28 -4.44 6.62
CA GLU A 144 -17.69 -5.73 6.31
C GLU A 144 -16.61 -6.18 7.30
N GLY A 145 -16.67 -7.44 7.72
CA GLY A 145 -15.74 -8.03 8.70
C GLY A 145 -16.47 -8.81 9.78
N LYS A 146 -16.36 -10.16 9.74
CA LYS A 146 -17.06 -11.06 10.67
C LYS A 146 -16.61 -10.91 12.12
N ILE A 147 -15.32 -10.65 12.34
CA ILE A 147 -14.76 -10.46 13.67
C ILE A 147 -15.30 -9.16 14.26
N ILE A 148 -15.35 -8.11 13.44
CA ILE A 148 -15.74 -6.76 13.87
C ILE A 148 -17.26 -6.63 14.04
N ALA A 149 -18.05 -7.38 13.26
CA ALA A 149 -19.51 -7.46 13.39
C ALA A 149 -20.00 -7.97 14.75
N ARG A 150 -19.13 -8.62 15.55
CA ARG A 150 -19.47 -9.14 16.88
C ARG A 150 -19.47 -8.05 17.97
N PHE A 151 -18.87 -6.89 17.71
CA PHE A 151 -18.60 -5.89 18.74
C PHE A 151 -19.52 -4.66 18.68
N ALA A 152 -20.25 -4.45 17.57
CA ALA A 152 -21.12 -3.28 17.41
C ALA A 152 -22.20 -3.48 16.33
N ASN A 153 -23.35 -2.83 16.53
CA ASN A 153 -24.41 -2.72 15.52
C ASN A 153 -23.91 -1.98 14.26
N GLY A 154 -24.56 -2.20 13.11
CA GLY A 154 -24.10 -1.69 11.81
C GLY A 154 -23.89 -0.17 11.76
N LYS A 155 -24.77 0.63 12.38
CA LYS A 155 -24.64 2.09 12.44
C LYS A 155 -23.41 2.52 13.23
N THR A 156 -23.25 1.99 14.45
CA THR A 156 -22.12 2.30 15.34
C THR A 156 -20.79 1.87 14.72
N ARG A 157 -20.74 0.68 14.12
CA ARG A 157 -19.55 0.19 13.43
C ARG A 157 -19.14 1.09 12.27
N SER A 158 -20.10 1.60 11.50
CA SER A 158 -19.80 2.51 10.39
C SER A 158 -19.18 3.83 10.90
N ILE A 159 -19.69 4.37 12.01
CA ILE A 159 -19.15 5.57 12.67
C ILE A 159 -17.72 5.31 13.18
N ILE A 160 -17.49 4.20 13.88
CA ILE A 160 -16.14 3.83 14.34
C ILE A 160 -15.19 3.67 13.14
N GLY A 161 -15.66 3.05 12.06
CA GLY A 161 -14.91 2.91 10.81
C GLY A 161 -14.51 4.26 10.23
N LEU A 162 -15.43 5.22 10.15
CA LEU A 162 -15.16 6.59 9.69
C LEU A 162 -14.11 7.28 10.56
N VAL A 163 -14.25 7.22 11.89
CA VAL A 163 -13.26 7.78 12.84
C VAL A 163 -11.89 7.12 12.62
N THR A 164 -11.84 5.80 12.44
CA THR A 164 -10.59 5.07 12.18
C THR A 164 -9.93 5.50 10.84
N VAL A 165 -10.75 5.72 9.79
CA VAL A 165 -10.25 6.26 8.51
C VAL A 165 -9.72 7.68 8.68
N LEU A 166 -10.37 8.52 9.48
CA LEU A 166 -9.85 9.85 9.79
C LEU A 166 -8.54 9.78 10.59
N LEU A 167 -8.46 8.88 11.58
CA LEU A 167 -7.24 8.66 12.33
C LEU A 167 -6.07 8.22 11.44
N SER A 168 -6.32 7.44 10.39
CA SER A 168 -5.25 7.07 9.42
C SER A 168 -4.56 8.28 8.80
N LYS A 169 -5.19 9.46 8.78
CA LYS A 169 -4.61 10.68 8.20
C LYS A 169 -3.45 11.26 9.03
N PHE A 170 -3.14 10.69 10.20
CA PHE A 170 -2.00 11.12 11.02
C PHE A 170 -0.64 11.07 10.29
N ILE A 171 -0.50 10.21 9.27
CA ILE A 171 0.70 10.14 8.43
C ILE A 171 1.08 11.49 7.78
N TYR A 172 0.10 12.36 7.51
CA TYR A 172 0.41 13.70 6.98
C TYR A 172 1.05 14.60 8.02
N ILE A 173 0.63 14.48 9.28
CA ILE A 173 1.23 15.21 10.40
C ILE A 173 2.66 14.72 10.60
N THR A 174 2.89 13.41 10.59
CA THR A 174 4.25 12.86 10.73
C THR A 174 5.16 13.24 9.58
N LYS A 175 4.64 13.29 8.34
CA LYS A 175 5.40 13.77 7.17
C LYS A 175 5.71 15.26 7.23
N PHE A 176 4.79 16.06 7.75
CA PHE A 176 5.02 17.48 7.99
C PHE A 176 6.13 17.67 9.05
N ILE A 177 6.11 16.90 10.14
CA ILE A 177 7.18 16.91 11.15
C ILE A 177 8.50 16.46 10.52
N GLU A 178 8.50 15.38 9.74
CA GLU A 178 9.71 14.89 9.03
C GLU A 178 10.31 15.97 8.13
N TYR A 179 9.49 16.72 7.39
CA TYR A 179 9.93 17.84 6.56
C TYR A 179 10.66 18.94 7.35
N LEU A 180 10.22 19.23 8.58
CA LEU A 180 10.83 20.23 9.44
C LEU A 180 12.12 19.72 10.10
N SER A 181 12.14 18.44 10.52
CA SER A 181 13.24 17.86 11.29
C SER A 181 14.43 17.43 10.45
N ILE A 182 14.20 17.01 9.20
CA ILE A 182 15.26 16.48 8.35
C ILE A 182 16.14 17.60 7.78
N PRO A 183 17.48 17.50 7.89
CA PRO A 183 18.38 18.45 7.28
C PRO A 183 18.25 18.45 5.75
N ASN A 184 18.34 19.63 5.14
CA ASN A 184 18.29 19.74 3.67
C ASN A 184 19.61 19.26 3.05
N ILE A 185 19.68 17.98 2.70
CA ILE A 185 20.85 17.35 2.08
C ILE A 185 20.53 17.21 0.60
N ALA A 186 21.26 17.95 -0.24
CA ALA A 186 21.13 17.94 -1.70
C ALA A 186 19.65 17.96 -2.17
N ASP A 187 18.91 18.97 -1.69
CA ASP A 187 17.48 19.19 -1.99
C ASP A 187 16.53 18.08 -1.52
N SER A 188 16.90 17.35 -0.46
CA SER A 188 16.06 16.34 0.19
C SER A 188 14.66 16.82 0.56
N LYS A 189 14.49 18.12 0.87
CA LYS A 189 13.17 18.70 1.15
C LYS A 189 12.19 18.57 -0.01
N PHE A 190 12.68 18.55 -1.26
CA PHE A 190 11.85 18.28 -2.43
C PHE A 190 11.32 16.84 -2.39
N LEU A 191 12.16 15.86 -2.08
CA LEU A 191 11.76 14.45 -1.96
C LEU A 191 10.76 14.25 -0.81
N VAL A 192 11.01 14.85 0.36
CA VAL A 192 10.05 14.76 1.48
C VAL A 192 8.69 15.37 1.09
N SER A 193 8.68 16.52 0.40
CA SER A 193 7.44 17.15 -0.11
C SER A 193 6.75 16.28 -1.16
N GLY A 194 7.51 15.71 -2.09
CA GLY A 194 7.00 14.78 -3.11
C GLY A 194 6.35 13.54 -2.49
N SER A 195 6.87 13.06 -1.36
CA SER A 195 6.28 11.91 -0.65
C SER A 195 4.87 12.22 -0.14
N ILE A 196 4.61 13.44 0.35
CA ILE A 196 3.27 13.88 0.79
C ILE A 196 2.30 13.84 -0.40
N LEU A 197 2.73 14.37 -1.55
CA LEU A 197 1.93 14.39 -2.78
C LEU A 197 1.60 12.98 -3.30
N ILE A 198 2.48 12.01 -3.09
CA ILE A 198 2.26 10.60 -3.46
C ILE A 198 1.35 9.88 -2.46
N ILE A 199 1.46 10.19 -1.17
CA ILE A 199 0.67 9.55 -0.11
C ILE A 199 -0.83 9.86 -0.28
N ILE A 200 -1.20 11.06 -0.72
CA ILE A 200 -2.61 11.49 -0.91
C ILE A 200 -3.37 10.57 -1.89
N PRO A 201 -2.97 10.45 -3.18
CA PRO A 201 -3.67 9.60 -4.12
C PRO A 201 -3.60 8.12 -3.72
N LEU A 202 -2.53 7.66 -3.09
CA LEU A 202 -2.40 6.25 -2.69
C LEU A 202 -3.24 5.86 -1.48
N HIS A 203 -3.53 6.80 -0.57
CA HIS A 203 -4.57 6.60 0.45
C HIS A 203 -5.96 6.45 -0.21
N PHE A 204 -6.26 7.29 -1.20
CA PHE A 204 -7.52 7.20 -1.93
C PHE A 204 -7.64 5.88 -2.71
N VAL A 205 -6.60 5.50 -3.45
CA VAL A 205 -6.56 4.24 -4.21
C VAL A 205 -6.69 3.03 -3.28
N THR A 206 -6.04 3.04 -2.12
CA THR A 206 -6.21 1.99 -1.10
C THR A 206 -7.66 1.85 -0.65
N PHE A 207 -8.33 2.97 -0.34
CA PHE A 207 -9.74 2.95 -0.01
C PHE A 207 -10.59 2.36 -1.16
N MET A 208 -10.30 2.75 -2.40
CA MET A 208 -11.00 2.23 -3.58
C MET A 208 -10.78 0.72 -3.79
N PHE A 209 -9.58 0.19 -3.53
CA PHE A 209 -9.33 -1.25 -3.58
C PHE A 209 -10.15 -2.01 -2.54
N ILE A 210 -10.25 -1.48 -1.32
CA ILE A 210 -11.07 -2.09 -0.26
C ILE A 210 -12.54 -2.03 -0.62
N LYS A 211 -13.02 -0.90 -1.15
CA LYS A 211 -14.39 -0.75 -1.63
C LYS A 211 -14.73 -1.80 -2.70
N ARG A 212 -13.89 -1.96 -3.72
CA ARG A 212 -14.06 -2.98 -4.77
C ARG A 212 -14.16 -4.40 -4.21
N TYR A 213 -13.37 -4.71 -3.18
CA TYR A 213 -13.45 -6.00 -2.50
C TYR A 213 -14.78 -6.21 -1.77
N VAL A 214 -15.29 -5.17 -1.11
CA VAL A 214 -16.60 -5.21 -0.45
C VAL A 214 -17.72 -5.37 -1.48
N ASP A 215 -17.69 -4.59 -2.56
CA ASP A 215 -18.67 -4.65 -3.65
C ASP A 215 -18.71 -6.05 -4.28
N TYR A 216 -17.54 -6.64 -4.59
CA TYR A 216 -17.43 -8.03 -5.05
C TYR A 216 -18.13 -9.01 -4.10
N LYS A 217 -17.91 -8.86 -2.80
CA LYS A 217 -18.48 -9.76 -1.77
C LYS A 217 -20.00 -9.58 -1.63
N ILE A 218 -20.52 -8.39 -1.85
CA ILE A 218 -21.97 -8.12 -1.85
C ILE A 218 -22.62 -8.77 -3.06
N VAL A 219 -22.07 -8.56 -4.26
CA VAL A 219 -22.58 -9.17 -5.51
C VAL A 219 -22.53 -10.70 -5.45
N GLU A 220 -21.45 -11.29 -4.94
CA GLU A 220 -21.35 -12.75 -4.74
C GLU A 220 -22.40 -13.29 -3.74
N LYS A 221 -22.92 -12.47 -2.81
CA LYS A 221 -24.03 -12.88 -1.93
C LYS A 221 -25.39 -12.79 -2.62
N ILE A 222 -25.63 -11.78 -3.45
CA ILE A 222 -26.92 -11.51 -4.09
C ILE A 222 -27.23 -12.52 -5.20
N MET A 223 -26.25 -12.87 -6.04
CA MET A 223 -26.39 -13.89 -7.12
C MET A 223 -26.64 -15.34 -6.63
N ILE A 224 -26.96 -15.53 -5.34
CA ILE A 224 -27.25 -16.81 -4.71
C ILE A 224 -28.71 -16.88 -4.22
N VAL A 225 -29.38 -15.73 -4.12
CA VAL A 225 -30.76 -15.63 -3.64
C VAL A 225 -31.77 -15.64 -4.80
N GLU A 226 -31.28 -15.40 -6.03
CA GLU A 226 -31.99 -15.65 -7.30
C GLU A 226 -31.58 -17.00 -7.88
#